data_AF-A0A0W0ZFL0-F1
#
_entry.id   AF-A0A0W0ZFL0-F1
#
_cell.length_a   1.000
_cell.length_b   1.000
_cell.length_c   1.000
_cell.angle_alpha   90.00
_cell.angle_beta   90.00
_cell.angle_gamma   90.00
#
_symmetry.space_group_name_H-M   'P 1'
#
loop_
_entity.id
_entity.type
_entity.pdbx_description
1 polymer ?
#
loop_
_entity_poly.entity_id
_entity_poly.type
_entity_poly.pdbx_seq_one_letter_code
_entity_poly.pdbx_strand_id
1 'polypeptide(L)'
;MKLHIPDKIDPLLQARQLCQLRQKYGWPNFSFPVVDIRSAKNEKGEVNYFIYYEVPDDLKEKDKSLQIEFLQDLLKLKYGFKDIEFTIHSFGHFPVCPKYVDRPFYLSKDLPTILPGGDCQIEPDYRKGIGIESGIERANFLFNTAHLINKGIEFSFENYYMQVARYVSYHGNLIEKFYLQRQENITHSSLEQAKKILCSASETAEKMEDITSIASELKLLGNELFKKPNYQSALECYLAAIQLHQKTKTLTMDFITLHSNACQACLKLNDNEKCIILANEGIKAYTEMKGEEKDVLFKLLFRKASALNEIIKGLDVKTQRKELDELLKDLTETCDFMQKNLSENNAIFVKQIQSKIENISKKLPPEEVSKIEYI
;
A
#
# COMPACT_ATOMS: atom_id res chain seq x y z
N MET A 1 -35.31 -7.38 -0.97
CA MET A 1 -34.29 -7.96 -0.08
C MET A 1 -33.27 -6.87 0.24
N LYS A 2 -32.99 -6.54 1.52
CA LYS A 2 -31.87 -5.64 1.85
C LYS A 2 -30.59 -6.48 1.87
N LEU A 3 -29.51 -5.97 1.28
CA LEU A 3 -28.20 -6.62 1.36
C LEU A 3 -27.78 -6.69 2.83
N HIS A 4 -27.60 -7.88 3.37
CA HIS A 4 -27.14 -8.07 4.74
C HIS A 4 -25.60 -8.04 4.75
N ILE A 5 -25.03 -6.95 5.27
CA ILE A 5 -23.58 -6.80 5.40
C ILE A 5 -23.19 -7.44 6.74
N PRO A 6 -22.28 -8.43 6.74
CA PRO A 6 -21.82 -9.08 7.96
C PRO A 6 -21.04 -8.10 8.84
N ASP A 7 -21.19 -8.22 10.16
CA ASP A 7 -20.51 -7.35 11.14
C ASP A 7 -18.98 -7.55 11.15
N LYS A 8 -18.52 -8.74 10.76
CA LYS A 8 -17.09 -9.08 10.65
C LYS A 8 -16.85 -10.00 9.46
N ILE A 9 -15.81 -9.69 8.69
CA ILE A 9 -15.31 -10.54 7.61
C ILE A 9 -14.11 -11.31 8.15
N ASP A 10 -14.04 -12.61 7.83
CA ASP A 10 -12.89 -13.46 8.14
C ASP A 10 -11.60 -12.87 7.52
N PRO A 11 -10.55 -12.58 8.32
CA PRO A 11 -9.29 -12.03 7.81
C PRO A 11 -8.65 -12.88 6.72
N LEU A 12 -8.73 -14.21 6.79
CA LEU A 12 -8.15 -15.08 5.77
C LEU A 12 -8.90 -14.95 4.44
N LEU A 13 -10.24 -14.95 4.48
CA LEU A 13 -11.06 -14.65 3.31
C LEU A 13 -10.73 -13.27 2.73
N GLN A 14 -10.62 -12.25 3.58
CA GLN A 14 -10.35 -10.88 3.16
C GLN A 14 -8.95 -10.74 2.54
N ALA A 15 -7.93 -11.36 3.13
CA ALA A 15 -6.58 -11.42 2.61
C ALA A 15 -6.53 -12.12 1.24
N ARG A 16 -7.20 -13.27 1.10
CA ARG A 16 -7.27 -13.99 -0.19
C ARG A 16 -7.84 -13.11 -1.29
N GLN A 17 -8.95 -12.42 -1.00
CA GLN A 17 -9.57 -11.53 -1.98
C GLN A 17 -8.68 -10.31 -2.28
N LEU A 18 -8.01 -9.73 -1.29
CA LEU A 18 -7.06 -8.63 -1.52
C LEU A 18 -5.90 -9.07 -2.43
N CYS A 19 -5.34 -10.25 -2.18
CA CYS A 19 -4.28 -10.81 -3.02
C CYS A 19 -4.79 -11.06 -4.45
N GLN A 20 -5.98 -11.67 -4.58
CA GLN A 20 -6.62 -11.92 -5.86
C GLN A 20 -6.82 -10.62 -6.65
N LEU A 21 -7.28 -9.54 -5.99
CA LEU A 21 -7.41 -8.22 -6.63
C LEU A 21 -6.09 -7.72 -7.22
N ARG A 22 -5.00 -7.87 -6.50
CA ARG A 22 -3.68 -7.35 -6.89
C ARG A 22 -3.00 -8.24 -7.93
N GLN A 23 -3.00 -9.55 -7.72
CA GLN A 23 -2.24 -10.51 -8.54
C GLN A 23 -2.94 -10.88 -9.84
N LYS A 24 -4.27 -11.08 -9.79
CA LYS A 24 -5.04 -11.50 -10.96
C LYS A 24 -5.49 -10.32 -11.80
N TYR A 25 -5.99 -9.26 -11.17
CA TYR A 25 -6.59 -8.12 -11.88
C TYR A 25 -5.67 -6.90 -11.98
N GLY A 26 -4.49 -6.94 -11.36
CA GLY A 26 -3.51 -5.84 -11.44
C GLY A 26 -3.90 -4.62 -10.61
N TRP A 27 -4.65 -4.79 -9.51
CA TRP A 27 -4.98 -3.67 -8.64
C TRP A 27 -3.70 -3.03 -8.04
N PRO A 28 -3.49 -1.71 -8.21
CA PRO A 28 -2.14 -1.15 -8.06
C PRO A 28 -1.70 -0.90 -6.62
N ASN A 29 -2.63 -0.73 -5.67
CA ASN A 29 -2.31 -0.32 -4.30
C ASN A 29 -2.99 -1.21 -3.24
N PHE A 30 -2.64 -1.03 -1.97
CA PHE A 30 -3.20 -1.81 -0.85
C PHE A 30 -4.52 -1.26 -0.32
N SER A 31 -4.99 -0.13 -0.86
CA SER A 31 -6.31 0.38 -0.54
C SER A 31 -7.37 -0.44 -1.26
N PHE A 32 -8.50 -0.67 -0.62
CA PHE A 32 -9.59 -1.31 -1.33
C PHE A 32 -10.16 -0.40 -2.42
N PRO A 33 -10.60 -0.94 -3.55
CA PRO A 33 -11.38 -0.17 -4.52
C PRO A 33 -12.58 0.51 -3.85
N VAL A 34 -12.91 1.71 -4.28
CA VAL A 34 -14.16 2.37 -3.88
C VAL A 34 -15.32 1.61 -4.52
N VAL A 35 -16.38 1.41 -3.73
CA VAL A 35 -17.65 0.83 -4.19
C VAL A 35 -18.78 1.64 -3.55
N ASP A 36 -19.72 2.08 -4.36
CA ASP A 36 -21.00 2.65 -3.96
C ASP A 36 -22.13 1.80 -4.53
N ILE A 37 -23.07 1.37 -3.69
CA ILE A 37 -24.21 0.55 -4.10
C ILE A 37 -25.47 1.32 -3.76
N ARG A 38 -26.26 1.64 -4.79
CA ARG A 38 -27.57 2.25 -4.67
C ARG A 38 -28.64 1.30 -5.14
N SER A 39 -29.88 1.51 -4.70
CA SER A 39 -31.01 0.73 -5.18
C SER A 39 -32.26 1.58 -5.35
N ALA A 40 -33.10 1.18 -6.29
CA ALA A 40 -34.40 1.79 -6.55
C ALA A 40 -35.42 0.71 -6.89
N LYS A 41 -36.67 0.91 -6.49
CA LYS A 41 -37.75 0.03 -6.91
C LYS A 41 -38.16 0.38 -8.34
N ASN A 42 -38.36 -0.64 -9.17
CA ASN A 42 -38.95 -0.48 -10.49
C ASN A 42 -40.49 -0.40 -10.40
N GLU A 43 -41.16 -0.15 -11.53
CA GLU A 43 -42.63 -0.05 -11.61
C GLU A 43 -43.35 -1.33 -11.15
N LYS A 44 -42.68 -2.48 -11.24
CA LYS A 44 -43.19 -3.79 -10.79
C LYS A 44 -42.94 -4.06 -9.29
N GLY A 45 -42.30 -3.12 -8.59
CA GLY A 45 -41.92 -3.24 -7.18
C GLY A 45 -40.66 -4.06 -6.91
N GLU A 46 -39.98 -4.57 -7.95
CA GLU A 46 -38.69 -5.25 -7.84
C GLU A 46 -37.57 -4.22 -7.58
N VAL A 47 -36.43 -4.67 -7.06
CA VAL A 47 -35.34 -3.76 -6.69
C VAL A 47 -34.21 -3.84 -7.71
N ASN A 48 -33.95 -2.73 -8.40
CA ASN A 48 -32.78 -2.55 -9.25
C ASN A 48 -31.61 -2.04 -8.40
N TYR A 49 -30.40 -2.53 -8.67
CA TYR A 49 -29.17 -2.08 -8.04
C TYR A 49 -28.28 -1.35 -9.04
N PHE A 50 -27.69 -0.23 -8.60
CA PHE A 50 -26.71 0.55 -9.33
C PHE A 50 -25.40 0.50 -8.56
N ILE A 51 -24.37 -0.10 -9.16
CA ILE A 51 -23.10 -0.34 -8.51
C ILE A 51 -22.03 0.46 -9.23
N TYR A 52 -21.45 1.44 -8.53
CA TYR A 52 -20.34 2.26 -9.02
C TYR A 52 -19.08 1.84 -8.29
N TYR A 53 -18.04 1.45 -9.02
CA TYR A 53 -16.84 0.91 -8.41
C TYR A 53 -15.59 1.24 -9.22
N GLU A 54 -14.45 1.31 -8.52
CA GLU A 54 -13.15 1.50 -9.14
C GLU A 54 -12.65 0.19 -9.78
N VAL A 55 -12.05 0.31 -10.96
CA VAL A 55 -11.41 -0.79 -11.69
C VAL A 55 -9.99 -0.39 -12.09
N PRO A 56 -9.04 -1.34 -12.20
CA PRO A 56 -7.74 -1.11 -12.84
C PRO A 56 -7.90 -0.67 -14.29
N ASP A 57 -7.01 0.20 -14.78
CA ASP A 57 -7.05 0.70 -16.16
C ASP A 57 -6.99 -0.42 -17.21
N ASP A 58 -6.23 -1.48 -16.94
CA ASP A 58 -6.08 -2.60 -17.88
C ASP A 58 -7.31 -3.51 -17.92
N LEU A 59 -8.15 -3.48 -16.88
CA LEU A 59 -9.31 -4.36 -16.75
C LEU A 59 -10.47 -3.93 -17.67
N LYS A 60 -10.58 -2.63 -17.96
CA LYS A 60 -11.67 -2.06 -18.77
C LYS A 60 -11.72 -2.62 -20.21
N GLU A 61 -10.56 -3.02 -20.74
CA GLU A 61 -10.38 -3.57 -22.09
C GLU A 61 -10.46 -5.11 -22.12
N LYS A 62 -10.64 -5.77 -20.96
CA LYS A 62 -10.74 -7.24 -20.87
C LYS A 62 -12.16 -7.73 -21.15
N ASP A 63 -12.32 -9.03 -21.30
CA ASP A 63 -13.63 -9.65 -21.47
C ASP A 63 -14.60 -9.30 -20.33
N LYS A 64 -15.86 -9.05 -20.68
CA LYS A 64 -16.90 -8.68 -19.72
C LYS A 64 -17.05 -9.70 -18.59
N SER A 65 -16.83 -10.99 -18.87
CA SER A 65 -16.85 -12.05 -17.85
C SER A 65 -15.80 -11.82 -16.76
N LEU A 66 -14.57 -11.46 -17.13
CA LEU A 66 -13.49 -11.17 -16.19
C LEU A 66 -13.79 -9.90 -15.36
N GLN A 67 -14.42 -8.90 -15.97
CA GLN A 67 -14.83 -7.68 -15.27
C GLN A 67 -15.94 -7.94 -14.25
N ILE A 68 -16.89 -8.82 -14.58
CA ILE A 68 -17.92 -9.28 -13.64
C ILE A 68 -17.30 -10.08 -12.50
N GLU A 69 -16.32 -10.93 -12.79
CA GLU A 69 -15.59 -11.70 -11.78
C GLU A 69 -14.86 -10.78 -10.79
N PHE A 70 -14.19 -9.73 -11.29
CA PHE A 70 -13.60 -8.69 -10.44
C PHE A 70 -14.65 -8.06 -9.51
N LEU A 71 -15.84 -7.73 -10.03
CA LEU A 71 -16.91 -7.18 -9.21
C LEU A 71 -17.37 -8.17 -8.12
N GLN A 72 -17.49 -9.46 -8.44
CA GLN A 72 -17.83 -10.51 -7.46
C GLN A 72 -16.78 -10.56 -6.34
N ASP A 73 -15.49 -10.62 -6.70
CA ASP A 73 -14.38 -10.68 -5.75
C ASP A 73 -14.29 -9.41 -4.89
N LEU A 74 -14.54 -8.24 -5.49
CA LEU A 74 -14.58 -6.96 -4.79
C LEU A 74 -15.73 -6.89 -3.78
N LEU A 75 -16.93 -7.34 -4.15
CA LEU A 75 -18.06 -7.38 -3.23
C LEU A 75 -17.84 -8.40 -2.10
N LYS A 76 -17.17 -9.51 -2.40
CA LYS A 76 -16.75 -10.50 -1.39
C LYS A 76 -15.72 -9.92 -0.43
N LEU A 77 -14.75 -9.15 -0.92
CA LEU A 77 -13.76 -8.44 -0.10
C LEU A 77 -14.40 -7.41 0.84
N LYS A 78 -15.30 -6.58 0.31
CA LYS A 78 -15.89 -5.42 1.01
C LYS A 78 -17.04 -5.80 1.94
N TYR A 79 -17.87 -6.76 1.52
CA TYR A 79 -19.14 -7.06 2.15
C TYR A 79 -19.31 -8.55 2.45
N GLY A 80 -18.32 -9.40 2.19
CA GLY A 80 -18.39 -10.82 2.50
C GLY A 80 -19.42 -11.60 1.69
N PHE A 81 -20.00 -11.01 0.64
CA PHE A 81 -20.99 -11.68 -0.18
C PHE A 81 -20.37 -12.87 -0.93
N LYS A 82 -21.03 -14.03 -0.84
CA LYS A 82 -20.66 -15.25 -1.56
C LYS A 82 -21.73 -15.54 -2.60
N ASP A 83 -21.31 -16.09 -3.73
CA ASP A 83 -22.22 -16.65 -4.75
C ASP A 83 -23.26 -15.65 -5.28
N ILE A 84 -22.82 -14.44 -5.65
CA ILE A 84 -23.69 -13.46 -6.31
C ILE A 84 -23.70 -13.70 -7.81
N GLU A 85 -24.90 -13.85 -8.36
CA GLU A 85 -25.15 -13.77 -9.80
C GLU A 85 -25.77 -12.42 -10.16
N PHE A 86 -25.40 -11.90 -11.33
CA PHE A 86 -25.90 -10.62 -11.82
C PHE A 86 -26.75 -10.80 -13.08
N THR A 87 -27.94 -10.21 -13.08
CA THR A 87 -28.64 -9.87 -14.33
C THR A 87 -28.30 -8.43 -14.67
N ILE A 88 -27.46 -8.24 -15.69
CA ILE A 88 -26.87 -6.93 -16.00
C ILE A 88 -27.66 -6.24 -17.10
N HIS A 89 -28.31 -5.13 -16.75
CA HIS A 89 -29.03 -4.28 -17.72
C HIS A 89 -28.12 -3.29 -18.45
N SER A 90 -27.17 -2.69 -17.74
CA SER A 90 -26.20 -1.73 -18.28
C SER A 90 -24.84 -1.93 -17.62
N PHE A 91 -23.78 -1.78 -18.39
CA PHE A 91 -22.40 -1.98 -17.95
C PHE A 91 -21.47 -1.11 -18.78
N GLY A 92 -20.68 -0.27 -18.12
CA GLY A 92 -19.80 0.65 -18.80
C GLY A 92 -18.78 1.27 -17.85
N HIS A 93 -17.83 1.98 -18.45
CA HIS A 93 -16.75 2.66 -17.76
C HIS A 93 -16.81 4.15 -18.04
N PHE A 94 -16.35 4.94 -17.08
CA PHE A 94 -16.13 6.36 -17.28
C PHE A 94 -14.86 6.77 -16.52
N PRO A 95 -14.03 7.65 -17.10
CA PRO A 95 -12.90 8.20 -16.38
C PRO A 95 -13.39 9.06 -15.22
N VAL A 96 -12.63 9.04 -14.13
CA VAL A 96 -12.98 9.71 -12.89
C VAL A 96 -12.04 10.92 -12.73
N CYS A 97 -12.26 11.92 -13.59
CA CYS A 97 -11.49 13.16 -13.66
C CYS A 97 -12.43 14.33 -14.01
N PRO A 98 -13.32 14.73 -13.08
CA PRO A 98 -14.39 15.65 -13.40
C PRO A 98 -13.82 17.04 -13.75
N LYS A 99 -14.11 17.49 -14.97
CA LYS A 99 -13.83 18.87 -15.41
C LYS A 99 -15.01 19.77 -15.12
N TYR A 100 -14.76 21.07 -14.99
CA TYR A 100 -15.83 22.05 -14.86
C TYR A 100 -15.75 23.14 -15.93
N VAL A 101 -16.90 23.72 -16.24
CA VAL A 101 -17.05 24.86 -17.14
C VAL A 101 -17.07 26.12 -16.30
N ASP A 102 -16.04 26.95 -16.44
CA ASP A 102 -15.87 28.21 -15.68
C ASP A 102 -16.95 29.25 -16.01
N ARG A 103 -17.40 29.30 -17.28
CA ARG A 103 -18.45 30.23 -17.72
C ARG A 103 -19.81 29.53 -17.79
N PRO A 104 -20.78 29.86 -16.93
CA PRO A 104 -22.06 29.16 -16.84
C PRO A 104 -23.06 29.62 -17.91
N PHE A 105 -22.64 30.37 -18.92
CA PHE A 105 -23.42 30.70 -20.11
C PHE A 105 -22.53 31.26 -21.23
N TYR A 106 -23.08 31.26 -22.45
CA TYR A 106 -22.49 31.91 -23.61
C TYR A 106 -23.48 32.91 -24.21
N LEU A 107 -22.99 34.13 -24.48
CA LEU A 107 -23.74 35.21 -25.12
C LEU A 107 -23.02 35.63 -26.40
N SER A 108 -23.75 35.66 -27.52
CA SER A 108 -23.27 36.17 -28.80
C SER A 108 -24.39 36.91 -29.52
N LYS A 109 -24.03 37.86 -30.40
CA LYS A 109 -25.00 38.54 -31.27
C LYS A 109 -25.44 37.67 -32.44
N ASP A 110 -24.56 36.78 -32.89
CA ASP A 110 -24.73 36.00 -34.13
C ASP A 110 -25.10 34.53 -33.85
N LEU A 111 -25.08 34.11 -32.59
CA LEU A 111 -25.37 32.74 -32.17
C LEU A 111 -26.38 32.71 -31.02
N PRO A 112 -27.15 31.63 -30.87
CA PRO A 112 -28.06 31.47 -29.74
C PRO A 112 -27.33 31.56 -28.39
N THR A 113 -28.02 32.15 -27.41
CA THR A 113 -27.60 32.08 -26.01
C THR A 113 -27.61 30.64 -25.53
N ILE A 114 -26.51 30.22 -24.88
CA ILE A 114 -26.39 28.87 -24.29
C ILE A 114 -26.35 29.01 -22.77
N LEU A 115 -27.22 28.26 -22.10
CA LEU A 115 -27.31 28.19 -20.64
C LEU A 115 -27.19 26.70 -20.22
N PRO A 116 -26.04 26.24 -19.72
CA PRO A 116 -25.92 24.91 -19.12
C PRO A 116 -26.86 24.78 -17.91
N GLY A 117 -27.87 23.92 -18.03
CA GLY A 117 -28.79 23.60 -16.95
C GLY A 117 -28.30 22.45 -16.07
N GLY A 118 -28.82 22.36 -14.84
CA GLY A 118 -28.58 21.20 -13.98
C GLY A 118 -27.11 21.02 -13.60
N ASP A 119 -26.57 19.82 -13.79
CA ASP A 119 -25.19 19.45 -13.46
C ASP A 119 -24.20 19.55 -14.62
N CYS A 120 -24.62 20.04 -15.78
CA CYS A 120 -23.78 20.13 -16.97
C CYS A 120 -22.53 21.03 -16.82
N GLN A 121 -22.40 21.78 -15.73
CA GLN A 121 -21.23 22.64 -15.46
C GLN A 121 -20.07 21.89 -14.82
N ILE A 122 -20.29 20.71 -14.25
CA ILE A 122 -19.24 19.85 -13.71
C ILE A 122 -19.50 18.44 -14.24
N GLU A 123 -18.50 17.83 -14.88
CA GLU A 123 -18.61 16.44 -15.33
C GLU A 123 -19.04 15.54 -14.16
N PRO A 124 -19.95 14.58 -14.41
CA PRO A 124 -20.63 13.87 -13.33
C PRO A 124 -19.69 12.98 -12.52
N ASP A 125 -19.72 13.13 -11.19
CA ASP A 125 -19.18 12.19 -10.22
C ASP A 125 -20.33 11.40 -9.55
N TYR A 126 -20.66 10.27 -10.16
CA TYR A 126 -21.86 9.49 -9.80
C TYR A 126 -21.82 8.85 -8.40
N ARG A 127 -20.67 8.86 -7.71
CA ARG A 127 -20.50 8.16 -6.42
C ARG A 127 -21.22 8.83 -5.27
N LYS A 128 -21.45 10.15 -5.33
CA LYS A 128 -22.06 10.89 -4.23
C LYS A 128 -23.43 11.45 -4.55
N GLY A 129 -23.85 11.46 -5.82
CA GLY A 129 -25.12 12.09 -6.22
C GLY A 129 -25.15 13.60 -5.98
N ILE A 130 -24.00 14.22 -5.66
CA ILE A 130 -23.86 15.66 -5.43
C ILE A 130 -24.25 16.44 -6.68
N GLY A 131 -23.93 15.90 -7.86
CA GLY A 131 -24.35 16.48 -9.14
C GLY A 131 -25.87 16.68 -9.22
N ILE A 132 -26.66 15.69 -8.78
CA ILE A 132 -28.13 15.76 -8.83
C ILE A 132 -28.66 16.86 -7.91
N GLU A 133 -28.26 16.85 -6.63
CA GLU A 133 -28.68 17.85 -5.65
C GLU A 133 -28.26 19.26 -6.07
N SER A 134 -26.97 19.42 -6.39
CA SER A 134 -26.40 20.69 -6.84
C SER A 134 -27.03 21.16 -8.16
N GLY A 135 -27.40 20.24 -9.05
CA GLY A 135 -28.03 20.51 -10.33
C GLY A 135 -29.47 20.98 -10.19
N ILE A 136 -30.25 20.38 -9.28
CA ILE A 136 -31.61 20.83 -8.96
C ILE A 136 -31.57 22.28 -8.46
N GLU A 137 -30.67 22.62 -7.55
CA GLU A 137 -30.53 23.98 -7.04
C GLU A 137 -30.13 24.98 -8.14
N ARG A 138 -29.21 24.61 -9.04
CA ARG A 138 -28.87 25.45 -10.19
C ARG A 138 -30.02 25.62 -11.18
N ALA A 139 -30.85 24.59 -11.38
CA ALA A 139 -32.08 24.72 -12.17
C ALA A 139 -33.08 25.66 -11.48
N ASN A 140 -33.22 25.59 -10.15
CA ASN A 140 -34.06 26.54 -9.40
C ASN A 140 -33.56 27.98 -9.55
N PHE A 141 -32.24 28.22 -9.54
CA PHE A 141 -31.69 29.57 -9.79
C PHE A 141 -32.01 30.10 -11.18
N LEU A 142 -32.01 29.23 -12.21
CA LEU A 142 -32.43 29.63 -13.55
C LEU A 142 -33.87 30.16 -13.52
N PHE A 143 -34.80 29.46 -12.88
CA PHE A 143 -36.19 29.90 -12.79
C PHE A 143 -36.37 31.15 -11.91
N ASN A 144 -35.63 31.26 -10.80
CA ASN A 144 -35.72 32.41 -9.88
C ASN A 144 -35.16 33.71 -10.47
N THR A 145 -34.33 33.63 -11.51
CA THR A 145 -33.71 34.79 -12.17
C THR A 145 -34.41 35.18 -13.47
N ALA A 146 -35.45 34.44 -13.85
CA ALA A 146 -36.33 34.74 -14.96
C ALA A 146 -37.56 35.53 -14.47
N HIS A 147 -37.89 36.61 -15.17
CA HIS A 147 -39.06 37.45 -14.86
C HIS A 147 -39.91 37.66 -16.11
N LEU A 148 -41.24 37.56 -15.95
CA LEU A 148 -42.16 37.84 -17.05
C LEU A 148 -42.29 39.34 -17.25
N ILE A 149 -42.10 39.80 -18.48
CA ILE A 149 -42.32 41.17 -18.91
C ILE A 149 -43.33 41.19 -20.06
N ASN A 150 -43.90 42.37 -20.37
CA ASN A 150 -44.91 42.52 -21.44
C ASN A 150 -44.46 42.00 -22.82
N LYS A 151 -43.15 41.82 -23.05
CA LYS A 151 -42.55 41.37 -24.31
C LYS A 151 -41.95 39.96 -24.26
N GLY A 152 -42.13 39.21 -23.16
CA GLY A 152 -41.59 37.86 -23.00
C GLY A 152 -40.95 37.61 -21.64
N ILE A 153 -39.86 36.85 -21.62
CA ILE A 153 -39.10 36.53 -20.40
C ILE A 153 -37.81 37.35 -20.42
N GLU A 154 -37.57 38.11 -19.36
CA GLU A 154 -36.31 38.77 -19.08
C GLU A 154 -35.48 37.92 -18.11
N PHE A 155 -34.16 37.90 -18.28
CA PHE A 155 -33.26 37.06 -17.51
C PHE A 155 -32.07 37.86 -16.96
N SER A 156 -31.83 37.79 -15.65
CA SER A 156 -30.68 38.43 -15.02
C SER A 156 -29.46 37.49 -15.04
N PHE A 157 -28.63 37.62 -16.07
CA PHE A 157 -27.41 36.81 -16.23
C PHE A 157 -26.41 37.00 -15.08
N GLU A 158 -26.28 38.23 -14.57
CA GLU A 158 -25.35 38.53 -13.46
C GLU A 158 -25.81 37.87 -12.16
N ASN A 159 -27.11 37.97 -11.82
CA ASN A 159 -27.64 37.33 -10.62
C ASN A 159 -27.57 35.80 -10.75
N TYR A 160 -27.89 35.25 -11.93
CA TYR A 160 -27.74 33.82 -12.19
C TYR A 160 -26.30 33.36 -12.00
N TYR A 161 -25.33 34.09 -12.57
CA TYR A 161 -23.90 33.81 -12.41
C TYR A 161 -23.50 33.73 -10.94
N MET A 162 -23.84 34.74 -10.14
CA MET A 162 -23.48 34.80 -8.73
C MET A 162 -24.03 33.60 -7.93
N GLN A 163 -25.30 33.23 -8.15
CA GLN A 163 -25.93 32.12 -7.44
C GLN A 163 -25.34 30.77 -7.86
N VAL A 164 -25.12 30.59 -9.16
CA VAL A 164 -24.52 29.38 -9.72
C VAL A 164 -23.08 29.20 -9.25
N ALA A 165 -22.26 30.25 -9.28
CA ALA A 165 -20.85 30.20 -8.90
C ALA A 165 -20.65 29.67 -7.47
N ARG A 166 -21.54 30.05 -6.54
CA ARG A 166 -21.54 29.53 -5.17
C ARG A 166 -21.73 28.01 -5.13
N TYR A 167 -22.68 27.48 -5.90
CA TYR A 167 -23.00 26.05 -5.91
C TYR A 167 -22.03 25.21 -6.72
N VAL A 168 -21.47 25.76 -7.81
CA VAL A 168 -20.33 25.15 -8.52
C VAL A 168 -19.13 25.04 -7.58
N SER A 169 -18.80 26.11 -6.85
CA SER A 169 -17.71 26.08 -5.87
C SER A 169 -17.97 25.06 -4.75
N TYR A 170 -19.20 25.01 -4.21
CA TYR A 170 -19.58 24.01 -3.21
C TYR A 170 -19.41 22.58 -3.73
N HIS A 171 -19.94 22.28 -4.92
CA HIS A 171 -19.80 20.98 -5.55
C HIS A 171 -18.33 20.62 -5.80
N GLY A 172 -17.54 21.56 -6.34
CA GLY A 172 -16.10 21.41 -6.56
C GLY A 172 -15.34 21.08 -5.27
N ASN A 173 -15.62 21.80 -4.18
CA ASN A 173 -14.98 21.56 -2.88
C ASN A 173 -15.31 20.16 -2.31
N LEU A 174 -16.54 19.67 -2.52
CA LEU A 174 -16.92 18.32 -2.07
C LEU A 174 -16.20 17.23 -2.88
N ILE A 175 -16.08 17.42 -4.19
CA ILE A 175 -15.29 16.58 -5.09
C ILE A 175 -13.84 16.57 -4.61
N GLU A 176 -13.21 17.74 -4.49
CA GLU A 176 -11.81 17.88 -4.06
C GLU A 176 -11.55 17.19 -2.72
N LYS A 177 -12.39 17.46 -1.70
CA LYS A 177 -12.28 16.83 -0.39
C LYS A 177 -12.33 15.31 -0.47
N PHE A 178 -13.20 14.76 -1.32
CA PHE A 178 -13.28 13.32 -1.52
C PHE A 178 -11.98 12.75 -2.11
N TYR A 179 -11.40 13.38 -3.15
CA TYR A 179 -10.16 12.89 -3.75
C TYR A 179 -8.95 13.05 -2.84
N LEU A 180 -8.86 14.14 -2.06
CA LEU A 180 -7.82 14.31 -1.05
C LEU A 180 -7.89 13.20 0.00
N GLN A 181 -9.09 12.90 0.51
CA GLN A 181 -9.29 11.78 1.44
C GLN A 181 -8.95 10.44 0.78
N ARG A 182 -9.30 10.24 -0.50
CA ARG A 182 -8.97 9.02 -1.23
C ARG A 182 -7.45 8.85 -1.38
N GLN A 183 -6.75 9.92 -1.71
CA GLN A 183 -5.29 9.95 -1.83
C GLN A 183 -4.64 9.64 -0.48
N GLU A 184 -5.06 10.31 0.60
CA GLU A 184 -4.58 10.06 1.96
C GLU A 184 -4.79 8.58 2.35
N ASN A 185 -5.96 8.02 2.02
CA ASN A 185 -6.26 6.62 2.28
C ASN A 185 -5.31 5.68 1.52
N ILE A 186 -5.02 5.95 0.25
CA ILE A 186 -4.07 5.16 -0.55
C ILE A 186 -2.65 5.27 0.05
N THR A 187 -2.27 6.45 0.53
CA THR A 187 -0.90 6.69 0.97
C THR A 187 -0.61 6.27 2.40
N HIS A 188 -1.62 6.21 3.28
CA HIS A 188 -1.42 6.00 4.72
C HIS A 188 -2.35 4.93 5.29
N SER A 189 -3.66 5.22 5.43
CA SER A 189 -4.57 4.38 6.22
C SER A 189 -4.72 2.96 5.67
N SER A 190 -4.69 2.81 4.35
CA SER A 190 -4.82 1.50 3.71
C SER A 190 -3.66 0.55 3.97
N LEU A 191 -2.45 1.05 4.19
CA LEU A 191 -1.29 0.20 4.43
C LEU A 191 -1.39 -0.48 5.79
N GLU A 192 -1.79 0.27 6.82
CA GLU A 192 -2.05 -0.29 8.16
C GLU A 192 -3.23 -1.25 8.16
N GLN A 193 -4.30 -0.92 7.42
CA GLN A 193 -5.44 -1.83 7.28
C GLN A 193 -5.04 -3.14 6.57
N ALA A 194 -4.31 -3.05 5.46
CA ALA A 194 -3.82 -4.21 4.74
C ALA A 194 -2.86 -5.05 5.59
N LYS A 195 -1.98 -4.41 6.37
CA LYS A 195 -1.09 -5.09 7.32
C LYS A 195 -1.90 -5.91 8.30
N LYS A 196 -2.89 -5.29 8.95
CA LYS A 196 -3.74 -5.98 9.93
C LYS A 196 -4.39 -7.23 9.32
N ILE A 197 -4.92 -7.11 8.11
CA ILE A 197 -5.58 -8.22 7.41
C ILE A 197 -4.59 -9.33 7.05
N LEU A 198 -3.48 -8.98 6.40
CA LEU A 198 -2.50 -9.96 5.91
C LEU A 198 -1.75 -10.64 7.06
N CYS A 199 -1.38 -9.90 8.11
CA CYS A 199 -0.74 -10.49 9.29
C CYS A 199 -1.71 -11.43 10.03
N SER A 200 -2.96 -11.01 10.27
CA SER A 200 -3.94 -11.91 10.89
C SER A 200 -4.24 -13.15 10.03
N ALA A 201 -4.25 -13.02 8.70
CA ALA A 201 -4.41 -14.16 7.81
C ALA A 201 -3.19 -15.09 7.81
N SER A 202 -1.98 -14.56 8.02
CA SER A 202 -0.75 -15.36 8.03
C SER A 202 -0.71 -16.39 9.17
N GLU A 203 -1.37 -16.09 10.29
CA GLU A 203 -1.48 -16.95 11.45
C GLU A 203 -2.29 -18.21 11.12
N THR A 204 -3.40 -18.05 10.41
CA THR A 204 -4.37 -19.12 10.09
C THR A 204 -4.22 -19.75 8.71
N ALA A 205 -3.34 -19.21 7.86
CA ALA A 205 -3.08 -19.77 6.54
C ALA A 205 -2.41 -21.15 6.63
N GLU A 206 -3.07 -22.15 6.04
CA GLU A 206 -2.60 -23.55 5.97
C GLU A 206 -2.44 -24.05 4.52
N LYS A 207 -3.25 -23.55 3.58
CA LYS A 207 -3.17 -23.96 2.18
C LYS A 207 -1.95 -23.33 1.51
N MET A 208 -1.23 -24.11 0.71
CA MET A 208 -0.01 -23.66 0.04
C MET A 208 -0.23 -22.42 -0.86
N GLU A 209 -1.38 -22.37 -1.53
CA GLU A 209 -1.78 -21.21 -2.36
C GLU A 209 -1.93 -19.94 -1.51
N ASP A 210 -2.65 -20.03 -0.38
CA ASP A 210 -2.82 -18.91 0.55
C ASP A 210 -1.47 -18.47 1.13
N ILE A 211 -0.65 -19.43 1.57
CA ILE A 211 0.68 -19.17 2.15
C ILE A 211 1.55 -18.40 1.14
N THR A 212 1.63 -18.88 -0.10
CA THR A 212 2.46 -18.28 -1.14
C THR A 212 1.96 -16.89 -1.52
N SER A 213 0.65 -16.76 -1.74
CA SER A 213 0.01 -15.51 -2.13
C SER A 213 0.14 -14.43 -1.04
N ILE A 214 -0.15 -14.77 0.22
CA ILE A 214 -0.09 -13.85 1.35
C ILE A 214 1.35 -13.45 1.67
N ALA A 215 2.31 -14.38 1.62
CA ALA A 215 3.73 -14.06 1.84
C ALA A 215 4.25 -13.07 0.78
N SER A 216 3.87 -13.25 -0.48
CA SER A 216 4.21 -12.32 -1.56
C SER A 216 3.64 -10.92 -1.30
N GLU A 217 2.36 -10.82 -0.93
CA GLU A 217 1.74 -9.52 -0.61
C GLU A 217 2.32 -8.86 0.64
N LEU A 218 2.65 -9.63 1.69
CA LEU A 218 3.33 -9.12 2.89
C LEU A 218 4.71 -8.54 2.55
N LYS A 219 5.48 -9.19 1.66
CA LYS A 219 6.75 -8.66 1.16
C LYS A 219 6.55 -7.32 0.46
N LEU A 220 5.57 -7.22 -0.45
CA LEU A 220 5.26 -6.00 -1.17
C LEU A 220 4.78 -4.88 -0.24
N LEU A 221 3.91 -5.21 0.72
CA LEU A 221 3.42 -4.26 1.72
C LEU A 221 4.56 -3.75 2.62
N GLY A 222 5.43 -4.66 3.07
CA GLY A 222 6.62 -4.31 3.84
C GLY A 222 7.52 -3.33 3.09
N ASN A 223 7.72 -3.54 1.78
CA ASN A 223 8.50 -2.62 0.94
C ASN A 223 7.85 -1.23 0.86
N GLU A 224 6.53 -1.15 0.71
CA GLU A 224 5.80 0.12 0.67
C GLU A 224 5.83 0.87 2.01
N LEU A 225 5.67 0.15 3.12
CA LEU A 225 5.81 0.69 4.48
C LEU A 225 7.23 1.19 4.76
N PHE A 226 8.24 0.45 4.28
CA PHE A 226 9.64 0.84 4.42
C PHE A 226 9.96 2.14 3.67
N LYS A 227 9.40 2.33 2.46
CA LYS A 227 9.53 3.59 1.71
C LYS A 227 8.88 4.78 2.43
N LYS A 228 7.88 4.52 3.29
CA LYS A 228 7.10 5.52 4.05
C LYS A 228 7.54 5.61 5.51
N PRO A 229 8.85 5.69 5.77
CA PRO A 229 9.56 5.45 7.03
C PRO A 229 8.86 4.67 8.17
N ASN A 230 7.95 3.73 7.87
CA ASN A 230 7.20 2.97 8.86
C ASN A 230 7.91 1.64 9.11
N TYR A 231 9.13 1.74 9.64
CA TYR A 231 10.06 0.61 9.73
C TYR A 231 9.55 -0.51 10.64
N GLN A 232 8.83 -0.15 11.71
CA GLN A 232 8.24 -1.12 12.63
C GLN A 232 7.19 -1.99 11.92
N SER A 233 6.24 -1.35 11.22
CA SER A 233 5.21 -2.08 10.46
C SER A 233 5.79 -2.84 9.27
N ALA A 234 6.84 -2.31 8.63
CA ALA A 234 7.56 -3.03 7.58
C ALA A 234 8.22 -4.30 8.13
N LEU A 235 8.88 -4.22 9.29
CA LEU A 235 9.47 -5.37 9.96
C LEU A 235 8.42 -6.42 10.32
N GLU A 236 7.28 -6.03 10.86
CA GLU A 236 6.14 -6.94 11.14
C GLU A 236 5.70 -7.70 9.88
N CYS A 237 5.58 -7.01 8.75
CA CYS A 237 5.20 -7.66 7.48
C CYS A 237 6.27 -8.66 7.01
N TYR A 238 7.55 -8.29 7.07
CA TYR A 238 8.63 -9.20 6.67
C TYR A 238 8.70 -10.43 7.56
N LEU A 239 8.53 -10.28 8.88
CA LEU A 239 8.52 -11.41 9.82
C LEU A 239 7.34 -12.34 9.59
N ALA A 240 6.14 -11.80 9.36
CA ALA A 240 4.97 -12.61 9.03
C ALA A 240 5.18 -13.40 7.70
N ALA A 241 5.79 -12.79 6.69
CA ALA A 241 6.15 -13.47 5.45
C ALA A 241 7.20 -14.57 5.67
N ILE A 242 8.23 -14.33 6.51
CA ILE A 242 9.24 -15.32 6.88
C ILE A 242 8.59 -16.53 7.55
N GLN A 243 7.68 -16.32 8.50
CA GLN A 243 6.95 -17.39 9.19
C GLN A 243 6.14 -18.25 8.20
N LEU A 244 5.48 -17.62 7.23
CA LEU A 244 4.76 -18.33 6.17
C LEU A 244 5.69 -19.20 5.33
N HIS A 245 6.84 -18.68 4.91
CA HIS A 245 7.83 -19.48 4.19
C HIS A 245 8.37 -20.64 5.03
N GLN A 246 8.60 -20.46 6.34
CA GLN A 246 9.02 -21.55 7.23
C GLN A 246 7.99 -22.69 7.27
N LYS A 247 6.68 -22.39 7.22
CA LYS A 247 5.62 -23.43 7.15
C LYS A 247 5.76 -24.31 5.90
N THR A 248 6.26 -23.77 4.78
CA THR A 248 6.43 -24.53 3.52
C THR A 248 7.64 -25.47 3.53
N LYS A 249 8.57 -25.30 4.49
CA LYS A 249 9.88 -25.99 4.54
C LYS A 249 10.70 -25.88 3.25
N THR A 250 10.38 -24.92 2.38
CA THR A 250 11.06 -24.71 1.11
C THR A 250 11.91 -23.46 1.21
N LEU A 251 13.23 -23.62 1.11
CA LEU A 251 14.15 -22.49 1.06
C LEU A 251 14.14 -21.88 -0.34
N THR A 252 13.92 -20.56 -0.40
CA THR A 252 13.85 -19.81 -1.65
C THR A 252 14.69 -18.53 -1.56
N MET A 253 15.07 -17.95 -2.69
CA MET A 253 15.72 -16.63 -2.69
C MET A 253 14.82 -15.54 -2.11
N ASP A 254 13.50 -15.68 -2.22
CA ASP A 254 12.53 -14.77 -1.59
C ASP A 254 12.63 -14.81 -0.07
N PHE A 255 12.76 -16.00 0.52
CA PHE A 255 12.98 -16.17 1.95
C PHE A 255 14.22 -15.41 2.44
N ILE A 256 15.33 -15.51 1.70
CA ILE A 256 16.59 -14.85 2.05
C ILE A 256 16.48 -13.33 1.85
N THR A 257 15.80 -12.90 0.78
CA THR A 257 15.51 -11.48 0.53
C THR A 257 14.69 -10.87 1.66
N LEU A 258 13.70 -11.60 2.19
CA LEU A 258 12.92 -11.18 3.35
C LEU A 258 13.78 -10.99 4.60
N HIS A 259 14.70 -11.91 4.91
CA HIS A 259 15.64 -11.73 6.02
C HIS A 259 16.49 -10.48 5.83
N SER A 260 16.96 -10.27 4.60
CA SER A 260 17.75 -9.11 4.23
C SER A 260 16.95 -7.81 4.49
N ASN A 261 15.70 -7.73 4.02
CA ASN A 261 14.84 -6.58 4.20
C ASN A 261 14.45 -6.36 5.68
N ALA A 262 14.20 -7.43 6.42
CA ALA A 262 13.94 -7.38 7.86
C ALA A 262 15.15 -6.83 8.63
N CYS A 263 16.37 -7.30 8.32
CA CYS A 263 17.61 -6.74 8.88
C CYS A 263 17.74 -5.24 8.59
N GLN A 264 17.39 -4.80 7.38
CA GLN A 264 17.41 -3.38 7.04
C GLN A 264 16.46 -2.55 7.91
N ALA A 265 15.26 -3.08 8.18
CA ALA A 265 14.29 -2.44 9.07
C ALA A 265 14.78 -2.42 10.52
N CYS A 266 15.35 -3.52 11.02
CA CYS A 266 15.98 -3.59 12.34
C CYS A 266 17.07 -2.53 12.53
N LEU A 267 17.98 -2.36 11.56
CA LEU A 267 19.00 -1.31 11.59
C LEU A 267 18.39 0.10 11.65
N LYS A 268 17.27 0.35 10.96
CA LYS A 268 16.56 1.64 11.01
C LYS A 268 15.87 1.89 12.36
N LEU A 269 15.56 0.82 13.09
CA LEU A 269 14.97 0.85 14.42
C LEU A 269 16.03 0.78 15.55
N ASN A 270 17.32 0.67 15.20
CA ASN A 270 18.43 0.39 16.13
C ASN A 270 18.29 -0.94 16.90
N ASP A 271 17.51 -1.89 16.36
CA ASP A 271 17.35 -3.24 16.93
C ASP A 271 18.47 -4.15 16.40
N ASN A 272 19.69 -3.91 16.88
CA ASN A 272 20.90 -4.56 16.37
C ASN A 272 20.95 -6.06 16.69
N GLU A 273 20.45 -6.48 17.85
CA GLU A 273 20.42 -7.89 18.26
C GLU A 273 19.52 -8.71 17.32
N LYS A 274 18.30 -8.24 17.07
CA LYS A 274 17.38 -8.90 16.15
C LYS A 274 17.92 -8.90 14.71
N CYS A 275 18.61 -7.84 14.30
CA CYS A 275 19.29 -7.80 13.01
C CYS A 275 20.31 -8.93 12.88
N ILE A 276 21.11 -9.21 13.91
CA ILE A 276 22.13 -10.27 13.87
C ILE A 276 21.47 -11.65 13.79
N ILE A 277 20.40 -11.88 14.58
CA ILE A 277 19.65 -13.14 14.56
C ILE A 277 19.09 -13.41 13.15
N LEU A 278 18.35 -12.44 12.60
CA LEU A 278 17.76 -12.56 11.25
C LEU A 278 18.84 -12.70 10.17
N ALA A 279 19.97 -12.02 10.29
CA ALA A 279 21.05 -12.15 9.33
C ALA A 279 21.65 -13.55 9.35
N ASN A 280 21.90 -14.11 10.54
CA ASN A 280 22.42 -15.47 10.69
C ASN A 280 21.46 -16.52 10.11
N GLU A 281 20.16 -16.39 10.35
CA GLU A 281 19.13 -17.26 9.76
C GLU A 281 19.14 -17.19 8.22
N GLY A 282 19.20 -15.98 7.66
CA GLY A 282 19.26 -15.75 6.21
C GLY A 282 20.55 -16.30 5.57
N ILE A 283 21.71 -16.11 6.21
CA ILE A 283 23.01 -16.62 5.74
C ILE A 283 23.05 -18.16 5.78
N LYS A 284 22.51 -18.75 6.85
CA LYS A 284 22.38 -20.20 6.97
C LYS A 284 21.52 -20.76 5.84
N ALA A 285 20.34 -20.19 5.64
CA ALA A 285 19.44 -20.59 4.57
C ALA A 285 20.08 -20.46 3.17
N TYR A 286 20.81 -19.37 2.92
CA TYR A 286 21.57 -19.18 1.67
C TYR A 286 22.60 -20.28 1.43
N THR A 287 23.33 -20.65 2.49
CA THR A 287 24.38 -21.67 2.41
C THR A 287 23.78 -23.06 2.18
N GLU A 288 22.69 -23.39 2.89
CA GLU A 288 21.97 -24.66 2.75
C GLU A 288 21.39 -24.85 1.35
N MET A 289 20.85 -23.78 0.75
CA MET A 289 20.32 -23.83 -0.61
C MET A 289 21.38 -23.74 -1.71
N LYS A 290 22.66 -23.55 -1.33
CA LYS A 290 23.77 -23.27 -2.27
C LYS A 290 23.45 -22.12 -3.22
N GLY A 291 22.96 -21.00 -2.67
CA GLY A 291 22.52 -19.85 -3.46
C GLY A 291 23.63 -19.33 -4.38
N GLU A 292 23.26 -18.96 -5.61
CA GLU A 292 24.20 -18.44 -6.61
C GLU A 292 24.22 -16.90 -6.64
N GLU A 293 23.14 -16.25 -6.18
CA GLU A 293 23.00 -14.79 -6.19
C GLU A 293 23.76 -14.14 -5.03
N LYS A 294 25.03 -13.80 -5.27
CA LYS A 294 25.94 -13.28 -4.25
C LYS A 294 25.52 -11.92 -3.66
N ASP A 295 24.76 -11.12 -4.39
CA ASP A 295 24.39 -9.77 -3.95
C ASP A 295 23.47 -9.77 -2.71
N VAL A 296 22.53 -10.71 -2.64
CA VAL A 296 21.64 -10.82 -1.47
C VAL A 296 22.41 -11.30 -0.24
N LEU A 297 23.31 -12.28 -0.42
CA LEU A 297 24.21 -12.73 0.65
C LEU A 297 25.10 -11.59 1.15
N PHE A 298 25.69 -10.81 0.23
CA PHE A 298 26.52 -9.67 0.59
C PHE A 298 25.74 -8.64 1.42
N LYS A 299 24.51 -8.32 1.03
CA LYS A 299 23.62 -7.43 1.80
C LYS A 299 23.36 -7.95 3.21
N LEU A 300 23.11 -9.25 3.38
CA LEU A 300 22.94 -9.86 4.71
C LEU A 300 24.20 -9.73 5.57
N LEU A 301 25.35 -10.09 5.02
CA LEU A 301 26.64 -10.00 5.72
C LEU A 301 26.96 -8.56 6.12
N PHE A 302 26.77 -7.60 5.22
CA PHE A 302 26.99 -6.19 5.51
C PHE A 302 26.06 -5.66 6.61
N ARG A 303 24.79 -6.07 6.60
CA ARG A 303 23.80 -5.69 7.63
C ARG A 303 24.17 -6.28 8.98
N LYS A 304 24.58 -7.56 9.03
CA LYS A 304 25.13 -8.20 10.24
C LYS A 304 26.35 -7.45 10.78
N ALA A 305 27.35 -7.19 9.93
CA ALA A 305 28.57 -6.47 10.31
C ALA A 305 28.27 -5.06 10.84
N SER A 306 27.29 -4.37 10.24
CA SER A 306 26.84 -3.06 10.70
C SER A 306 26.22 -3.12 12.09
N ALA A 307 25.34 -4.10 12.35
CA ALA A 307 24.72 -4.29 13.66
C ALA A 307 25.76 -4.64 14.75
N LEU A 308 26.65 -5.60 14.47
CA LEU A 308 27.75 -5.99 15.37
C LEU A 308 28.61 -4.78 15.76
N ASN A 309 29.00 -3.97 14.77
CA ASN A 309 29.79 -2.77 15.01
C ASN A 309 29.07 -1.75 15.90
N GLU A 310 27.75 -1.58 15.78
CA GLU A 310 27.01 -0.66 16.66
C GLU A 310 26.90 -1.20 18.09
N ILE A 311 26.72 -2.51 18.29
CA ILE A 311 26.76 -3.12 19.64
C ILE A 311 28.14 -2.92 20.27
N ILE A 312 29.21 -3.26 19.54
CA ILE A 312 30.60 -3.15 20.02
C ILE A 312 30.94 -1.73 20.48
N LYS A 313 30.49 -0.70 19.76
CA LYS A 313 30.70 0.71 20.15
C LYS A 313 30.07 1.08 21.48
N GLY A 314 28.99 0.40 21.88
CA GLY A 314 28.28 0.64 23.13
C GLY A 314 28.88 -0.08 24.35
N LEU A 315 29.81 -1.01 24.14
CA LEU A 315 30.39 -1.80 25.23
C LEU A 315 31.53 -1.07 25.94
N ASP A 316 31.59 -1.25 27.26
CA ASP A 316 32.72 -0.79 28.07
C ASP A 316 33.83 -1.85 28.11
N VAL A 317 35.01 -1.48 27.61
CA VAL A 317 36.18 -2.36 27.50
C VAL A 317 36.63 -2.95 28.83
N LYS A 318 36.42 -2.25 29.95
CA LYS A 318 36.86 -2.69 31.29
C LYS A 318 35.89 -3.68 31.92
N THR A 319 34.58 -3.51 31.72
CA THR A 319 33.56 -4.32 32.38
C THR A 319 33.01 -5.44 31.50
N GLN A 320 33.09 -5.30 30.17
CA GLN A 320 32.49 -6.23 29.20
C GLN A 320 33.51 -6.81 28.21
N ARG A 321 34.78 -6.98 28.64
CA ARG A 321 35.87 -7.42 27.76
C ARG A 321 35.57 -8.73 27.03
N LYS A 322 35.05 -9.73 27.73
CA LYS A 322 34.74 -11.05 27.15
C LYS A 322 33.70 -10.96 26.02
N GLU A 323 32.61 -10.24 26.27
CA GLU A 323 31.55 -10.02 25.28
C GLU A 323 32.06 -9.23 24.07
N LEU A 324 32.90 -8.22 24.31
CA LEU A 324 33.58 -7.45 23.27
C LEU A 324 34.46 -8.34 22.38
N ASP A 325 35.27 -9.21 22.98
CA ASP A 325 36.17 -10.11 22.24
C ASP A 325 35.36 -11.13 21.39
N GLU A 326 34.26 -11.66 21.93
CA GLU A 326 33.35 -12.58 21.20
C GLU A 326 32.70 -11.89 20.00
N LEU A 327 32.16 -10.67 20.17
CA LEU A 327 31.52 -9.92 19.08
C LEU A 327 32.53 -9.42 18.04
N LEU A 328 33.73 -9.04 18.46
CA LEU A 328 34.79 -8.64 17.53
C LEU A 328 35.26 -9.81 16.67
N LYS A 329 35.31 -11.01 17.25
CA LYS A 329 35.56 -12.24 16.50
C LYS A 329 34.48 -12.49 15.44
N ASP A 330 33.19 -12.43 15.81
CA ASP A 330 32.08 -12.62 14.86
C ASP A 330 32.08 -11.54 13.75
N LEU A 331 32.42 -10.28 14.10
CA LEU A 331 32.56 -9.20 13.13
C LEU A 331 33.70 -9.48 12.13
N THR A 332 34.82 -10.00 12.61
CA THR A 332 35.98 -10.35 11.78
C THR A 332 35.64 -11.50 10.84
N GLU A 333 35.05 -12.58 11.36
CA GLU A 333 34.61 -13.73 10.56
C GLU A 333 33.57 -13.31 9.50
N THR A 334 32.64 -12.43 9.86
CA THR A 334 31.65 -11.87 8.93
C THR A 334 32.34 -11.05 7.83
N CYS A 335 33.33 -10.22 8.19
CA CYS A 335 34.10 -9.42 7.23
C CYS A 335 34.92 -10.29 6.25
N ASP A 336 35.55 -11.36 6.75
CA ASP A 336 36.26 -12.32 5.91
C ASP A 336 35.31 -13.01 4.94
N PHE A 337 34.09 -13.34 5.39
CA PHE A 337 33.10 -13.96 4.53
C PHE A 337 32.59 -12.98 3.45
N MET A 338 32.46 -11.69 3.77
CA MET A 338 32.18 -10.64 2.78
C MET A 338 33.29 -10.57 1.73
N GLN A 339 34.56 -10.61 2.15
CA GLN A 339 35.72 -10.54 1.26
C GLN A 339 35.75 -11.73 0.27
N LYS A 340 35.41 -12.94 0.74
CA LYS A 340 35.33 -14.14 -0.11
C LYS A 340 34.21 -14.09 -1.16
N ASN A 341 33.14 -13.34 -0.89
CA ASN A 341 31.97 -13.20 -1.77
C ASN A 341 31.88 -11.83 -2.43
N LEU A 342 33.00 -11.14 -2.51
CA LEU A 342 33.09 -9.79 -3.04
C LEU A 342 32.86 -9.76 -4.56
N SER A 343 32.07 -8.79 -5.01
CA SER A 343 32.02 -8.32 -6.41
C SER A 343 32.68 -6.94 -6.50
N GLU A 344 33.13 -6.53 -7.69
CA GLU A 344 33.86 -5.25 -7.88
C GLU A 344 33.13 -4.03 -7.29
N ASN A 345 31.80 -4.02 -7.37
CA ASN A 345 30.95 -2.93 -6.88
C ASN A 345 30.89 -2.82 -5.34
N ASN A 346 31.32 -3.85 -4.61
CA ASN A 346 31.10 -3.98 -3.17
C ASN A 346 32.37 -3.74 -2.32
N ALA A 347 33.51 -3.46 -2.95
CA ALA A 347 34.82 -3.43 -2.28
C ALA A 347 34.93 -2.30 -1.24
N ILE A 348 34.24 -1.19 -1.49
CA ILE A 348 34.19 -0.02 -0.60
C ILE A 348 33.58 -0.40 0.76
N PHE A 349 32.51 -1.22 0.77
CA PHE A 349 31.84 -1.62 2.00
C PHE A 349 32.70 -2.55 2.86
N VAL A 350 33.47 -3.46 2.24
CA VAL A 350 34.40 -4.32 2.99
C VAL A 350 35.50 -3.48 3.64
N LYS A 351 36.12 -2.56 2.89
CA LYS A 351 37.13 -1.63 3.44
C LYS A 351 36.59 -0.80 4.60
N GLN A 352 35.32 -0.38 4.51
CA GLN A 352 34.66 0.35 5.58
C GLN A 352 34.55 -0.47 6.87
N ILE A 353 34.20 -1.76 6.77
CA ILE A 353 34.14 -2.65 7.94
C ILE A 353 35.54 -2.97 8.47
N GLN A 354 36.52 -3.23 7.61
CA GLN A 354 37.92 -3.47 8.01
C GLN A 354 38.48 -2.28 8.81
N SER A 355 38.28 -1.05 8.33
CA SER A 355 38.71 0.15 9.06
C SER A 355 38.07 0.28 10.44
N LYS A 356 36.79 -0.13 10.58
CA LYS A 356 36.11 -0.16 11.89
C LYS A 356 36.74 -1.19 12.83
N ILE A 357 37.01 -2.40 12.35
CA ILE A 357 37.69 -3.46 13.10
C ILE A 357 39.05 -2.95 13.60
N GLU A 358 39.88 -2.40 12.72
CA GLU A 358 41.20 -1.87 13.08
C GLU A 358 41.13 -0.78 14.17
N ASN A 359 40.14 0.11 14.07
CA ASN A 359 39.94 1.17 15.05
C ASN A 359 39.50 0.64 16.43
N ILE A 360 38.71 -0.44 16.46
CA ILE A 360 38.33 -1.12 17.70
C ILE A 360 39.55 -1.82 18.29
N SER A 361 40.30 -2.58 17.48
CA SER A 361 41.48 -3.32 17.93
C SER A 361 42.57 -2.40 18.52
N LYS A 362 42.78 -1.21 17.95
CA LYS A 362 43.74 -0.22 18.48
C LYS A 362 43.36 0.32 19.87
N LYS A 363 42.08 0.28 20.25
CA LYS A 363 41.60 0.76 21.55
C LYS A 363 41.64 -0.30 22.64
N LEU A 364 41.83 -1.58 22.26
CA LEU A 364 41.98 -2.65 23.23
C LEU A 364 43.35 -2.53 23.90
N PRO A 365 43.42 -2.54 25.24
CA PRO A 365 44.70 -2.64 25.92
C PRO A 365 45.37 -3.97 25.55
N PRO A 366 46.72 -4.00 25.44
CA PRO A 366 47.45 -5.24 25.23
C PRO A 366 47.03 -6.25 26.29
N GLU A 367 46.84 -7.52 25.90
CA GLU A 367 46.60 -8.59 26.85
C GLU A 367 47.65 -8.49 27.96
N GLU A 368 47.23 -8.35 29.21
CA GLU A 368 48.12 -8.55 30.33
C GLU A 368 48.64 -9.98 30.20
N VAL A 369 49.86 -10.09 29.67
CA VAL A 369 50.63 -11.32 29.70
C VAL A 369 50.64 -11.72 31.15
N SER A 370 49.87 -12.78 31.46
CA SER A 370 49.92 -13.49 32.73
C SER A 370 51.39 -13.60 33.09
N LYS A 371 51.80 -12.77 34.05
CA LYS A 371 53.07 -12.98 34.74
C LYS A 371 52.87 -14.32 35.41
N ILE A 372 53.42 -15.35 34.80
CA ILE A 372 53.69 -16.62 35.44
C ILE A 372 54.59 -16.24 36.62
N GLU A 373 53.98 -16.08 37.79
CA GLU A 373 54.69 -16.01 39.06
C GLU A 373 55.34 -17.37 39.25
N TYR A 374 56.58 -17.50 38.80
CA TYR A 374 57.51 -18.48 39.34
C TYR A 374 57.88 -18.02 40.74
N ILE A 375 57.20 -18.54 41.76
CA ILE A 375 57.76 -18.79 43.10
C ILE A 375 57.22 -20.12 43.62
#